data_AF-A0A7L4LZA8-F1
#
_entry.id   AF-A0A7L4LZA8-F1
#
_cell.length_a   1.000
_cell.length_b   1.000
_cell.length_c   1.000
_cell.angle_alpha   90.00
_cell.angle_beta   90.00
_cell.angle_gamma   90.00
#
_symmetry.space_group_name_H-M   'P 1'
#
loop_
_entity.id
_entity.type
_entity.pdbx_description
1 polymer ?
#
loop_
_entity_poly.entity_id
_entity_poly.type
_entity_poly.pdbx_seq_one_letter_code
_entity_poly.pdbx_strand_id
1 'polypeptide(L)' 'TIFGTTPGGTRIISDRKFLMECRNSPVAKTPPSDLPDIPGVTSPKMEELKIETNHVQNCDEKASTGEEEQFDMDI' A
#
# COMPACT_ATOMS: atom_id res chain seq x y z
N THR A 1 -10.65 -4.23 7.04
CA THR A 1 -10.66 -5.69 6.82
C THR A 1 -11.36 -5.99 5.52
N ILE A 2 -10.78 -6.85 4.67
CA ILE A 2 -11.36 -7.30 3.41
C ILE A 2 -12.00 -8.68 3.64
N PHE A 3 -13.18 -8.88 3.06
CA PHE A 3 -13.92 -10.14 3.14
C PHE A 3 -14.12 -10.70 1.74
N GLY A 4 -13.87 -12.01 1.59
CA GLY A 4 -14.14 -12.77 0.37
C GLY A 4 -14.78 -14.11 0.71
N THR A 5 -15.20 -14.82 -0.32
CA THR A 5 -15.75 -16.18 -0.18
C THR A 5 -15.20 -17.07 -1.28
N THR A 6 -14.80 -18.29 -0.94
CA THR A 6 -14.55 -19.31 -1.96
C THR A 6 -15.87 -19.84 -2.52
N PRO A 7 -15.90 -20.47 -3.72
CA PRO A 7 -17.09 -21.12 -4.26
C PRO A 7 -17.72 -22.17 -3.32
N GLY A 8 -16.96 -22.72 -2.38
CA GLY A 8 -17.42 -23.66 -1.35
C GLY A 8 -17.98 -23.01 -0.07
N GLY A 9 -18.08 -21.68 -0.01
CA GLY A 9 -18.70 -20.95 1.11
C GLY A 9 -17.77 -20.62 2.28
N THR A 10 -16.48 -20.93 2.19
CA THR A 10 -15.51 -20.53 3.24
C THR A 10 -15.24 -19.03 3.16
N ARG A 11 -15.39 -18.34 4.30
CA ARG A 11 -15.05 -16.92 4.41
C ARG A 11 -13.54 -16.73 4.41
N ILE A 12 -13.07 -15.86 3.52
CA ILE A 12 -11.70 -15.35 3.49
C ILE A 12 -11.72 -14.00 4.21
N ILE A 13 -10.91 -13.86 5.27
CA ILE A 13 -10.82 -12.63 6.05
C ILE A 13 -9.36 -12.16 6.00
N SER A 14 -9.14 -10.97 5.44
CA SER A 14 -7.81 -10.36 5.35
C SER A 14 -7.80 -9.07 6.17
N ASP A 15 -7.11 -9.11 7.31
CA ASP A 15 -6.96 -7.94 8.17
C ASP A 15 -5.87 -6.99 7.65
N ARG A 16 -5.73 -5.83 8.30
CA ARG A 16 -4.72 -4.84 7.90
C ARG A 16 -3.30 -5.38 8.00
N LYS A 17 -2.98 -6.14 9.05
CA LYS A 17 -1.61 -6.61 9.31
C LYS A 17 -1.17 -7.56 8.20
N PHE A 18 -1.99 -8.56 7.91
CA PHE A 18 -1.76 -9.53 6.86
C PHE A 18 -1.60 -8.87 5.48
N LEU A 19 -2.51 -7.96 5.11
CA LEU A 19 -2.43 -7.26 3.82
C LEU A 19 -1.16 -6.43 3.66
N MET A 20 -0.73 -5.76 4.73
CA MET A 20 0.51 -4.98 4.72
C MET A 20 1.75 -5.86 4.66
N GLU A 21 1.70 -7.06 5.24
CA GLU A 21 2.78 -8.05 5.14
C GLU A 21 2.90 -8.59 3.70
N CYS A 22 1.78 -8.81 3.00
CA CYS A 22 1.78 -9.25 1.59
C CYS A 22 2.52 -8.27 0.64
N ARG A 23 2.57 -6.97 0.96
CA ARG A 23 3.31 -5.95 0.19
C ARG A 23 4.81 -6.28 0.05
N ASN A 24 5.39 -6.99 1.01
CA ASN A 24 6.82 -7.28 1.02
C ASN A 24 7.22 -8.41 0.05
N SER A 25 6.27 -9.10 -0.58
CA SER A 25 6.54 -10.16 -1.54
C SER A 25 7.18 -9.61 -2.82
N PRO A 26 8.19 -10.28 -3.42
CA PRO A 26 8.79 -9.87 -4.69
C PRO A 26 7.78 -9.69 -5.83
N VAL A 27 6.72 -10.49 -5.84
CA VAL A 27 5.68 -10.40 -6.88
C VAL A 27 4.92 -9.08 -6.85
N ALA A 28 4.78 -8.46 -5.66
CA ALA A 28 4.05 -7.21 -5.50
C ALA A 28 4.79 -6.01 -6.13
N LYS A 29 6.09 -6.16 -6.40
CA LYS A 29 6.92 -5.15 -7.07
C LYS A 29 6.91 -5.26 -8.60
N THR A 30 6.31 -6.32 -9.13
CA THR A 30 6.26 -6.53 -10.57
C THR A 30 5.06 -5.78 -11.14
N PRO A 31 5.25 -4.85 -12.10
CA PRO A 31 4.12 -4.18 -12.74
C PRO A 31 3.19 -5.18 -13.44
N PRO A 32 1.86 -4.95 -13.46
CA PRO A 32 0.94 -5.76 -14.26
C PRO A 32 1.31 -5.76 -15.74
N SER A 33 1.19 -6.91 -16.41
CA SER A 33 1.61 -7.08 -17.81
C SER A 33 0.92 -6.14 -18.80
N ASP A 34 -0.34 -5.78 -18.53
CA ASP A 34 -1.16 -4.91 -19.39
C ASP A 34 -1.43 -3.55 -18.73
N LEU A 35 -0.50 -3.04 -17.91
CA LEU A 35 -0.65 -1.74 -17.27
C LEU A 35 -0.60 -0.63 -18.34
N PRO A 36 -1.69 0.15 -18.54
CA PRO A 36 -1.70 1.21 -19.54
C PRO A 36 -0.74 2.35 -19.15
N ASP A 37 -0.15 3.03 -20.13
CA ASP A 37 0.67 4.23 -19.91
C ASP A 37 -0.22 5.48 -19.88
N ILE A 38 -0.51 5.95 -18.67
CA ILE A 38 -1.38 7.10 -18.41
C ILE A 38 -0.52 8.19 -17.75
N PRO A 39 -0.29 9.32 -18.45
CA PRO A 39 0.49 10.43 -17.92
C PRO A 39 -0.03 10.92 -16.56
N GLY A 40 0.86 10.96 -15.57
CA GLY A 40 0.53 11.38 -14.20
C GLY A 40 -0.11 10.31 -13.31
N VAL A 41 -0.33 9.09 -13.82
CA VAL A 41 -0.89 7.97 -13.02
C VAL A 41 0.04 6.76 -13.02
N THR A 42 0.35 6.22 -14.20
CA THR A 42 1.11 4.96 -14.36
C THR A 42 2.40 5.13 -15.13
N SER A 43 2.61 6.28 -15.78
CA SER A 43 3.89 6.59 -16.43
C SER A 43 5.01 6.66 -15.38
N PRO A 44 6.13 5.94 -15.58
CA PRO A 44 7.23 5.93 -14.62
C PRO A 44 7.84 7.33 -14.51
N LYS A 45 7.97 7.84 -13.28
CA LYS A 45 8.68 9.09 -13.04
C LYS A 45 10.18 8.81 -13.18
N MET A 46 10.87 9.59 -14.02
CA MET A 46 12.28 9.41 -14.39
C MET A 46 13.25 9.29 -13.19
N GLU A 47 12.84 9.74 -12.00
CA GLU A 47 13.65 9.82 -10.79
C GLU A 47 13.60 8.57 -9.90
N GLU A 48 12.65 7.66 -10.14
CA GLU A 48 12.34 6.55 -9.22
C GLU A 48 13.12 5.25 -9.53
N LEU A 49 13.87 5.22 -10.63
CA LEU A 49 14.60 4.04 -11.12
C LEU A 49 15.80 3.60 -10.26
N LYS A 50 16.08 4.25 -9.12
CA LYS A 50 17.26 3.98 -8.29
C LYS A 50 17.00 3.62 -6.82
N ILE A 51 15.76 3.60 -6.33
CA ILE A 51 15.49 3.44 -4.89
C ILE A 51 14.57 2.26 -4.60
N GLU A 52 14.90 1.05 -5.05
CA GLU A 52 14.26 -0.15 -4.48
C GLU A 52 15.27 -1.29 -4.30
N THR A 53 16.20 -1.12 -3.37
CA THR A 53 16.90 -2.30 -2.81
C THR A 53 17.11 -2.28 -1.31
N ASN A 54 16.85 -1.18 -0.59
CA ASN A 54 16.95 -1.15 0.87
C ASN A 54 16.10 -0.02 1.48
N HIS A 55 14.82 -0.26 1.73
CA HIS A 55 14.07 0.55 2.71
C HIS A 55 13.45 -0.36 3.77
N VAL A 56 14.34 -0.93 4.58
CA VAL A 56 13.98 -1.38 5.92
C VAL A 56 13.74 -0.12 6.73
N GLN A 57 12.48 0.27 6.93
CA GLN A 57 12.11 1.12 8.05
C GLN A 57 11.37 0.28 9.07
N ASN A 58 12.15 -0.23 10.00
CA ASN A 58 11.71 -0.42 11.37
C ASN A 58 11.21 0.94 11.89
N CYS A 59 10.00 0.98 12.45
CA CYS A 59 9.60 2.03 13.37
C CYS A 59 8.82 1.41 14.53
N ASP A 60 9.58 0.93 15.51
CA ASP A 60 9.16 0.81 16.89
C ASP A 60 8.69 2.18 17.46
N GLU A 61 7.58 2.09 18.17
CA GLU A 61 6.96 2.98 19.16
C GLU A 61 7.68 4.30 19.55
N LYS A 62 7.05 5.44 19.24
CA LYS A 62 7.06 6.63 20.12
C LYS A 62 5.72 7.37 20.07
N ALA A 63 5.09 7.47 21.24
CA ALA A 63 3.99 8.39 21.52
C ALA A 63 4.48 9.85 21.39
N SER A 64 3.70 10.69 20.73
CA SER A 64 3.75 12.15 20.90
C SER A 64 2.37 12.73 20.59
N THR A 65 1.79 13.33 21.61
CA THR A 65 0.61 14.20 21.61
C THR A 65 0.82 15.33 20.60
N GLY A 66 -0.14 15.55 19.70
CA GLY A 66 -0.12 16.60 18.70
C GLY A 66 -1.55 16.90 18.24
N GLU A 67 -2.26 17.60 19.11
CA GLU A 67 -3.58 18.19 18.91
C GLU A 67 -3.44 19.48 18.10
N GLU A 68 -3.64 19.46 16.78
CA GLU A 68 -4.07 20.65 16.02
C GLU A 68 -4.41 20.30 14.55
N GLU A 69 -5.69 20.48 14.24
CA GLU A 69 -6.25 20.88 12.93
C GLU A 69 -6.21 19.86 11.78
N GLN A 70 -7.08 18.86 11.91
CA GLN A 70 -7.66 18.14 10.77
C GLN A 70 -8.56 19.11 9.98
N PHE A 71 -7.99 19.69 8.92
CA PHE A 71 -8.55 20.71 8.01
C PHE A 71 -10.09 20.82 7.95
N ASP A 72 -10.61 22.02 8.19
CA ASP A 72 -12.01 22.41 7.96
C ASP A 72 -12.37 22.33 6.47
N MET A 73 -13.49 21.69 6.17
CA MET A 73 -14.10 21.62 4.84
C MET A 73 -15.17 22.71 4.76
N ASP A 74 -14.88 23.81 4.06
CA ASP A 74 -15.91 24.82 3.75
C ASP A 74 -16.98 24.19 2.84
N ILE A 75 -18.26 24.27 3.25
CA ILE A 75 -19.47 23.94 2.46
C ILE A 75 -20.15 25.24 2.03
#